data_AF-A0A3B0M9N2-F1
#
_entry.id   AF-A0A3B0M9N2-F1
#
_cell.length_a   1.000
_cell.length_b   1.000
_cell.length_c   1.000
_cell.angle_alpha   90.00
_cell.angle_beta   90.00
_cell.angle_gamma   90.00
#
_symmetry.space_group_name_H-M   'P 1'
#
loop_
_entity.id
_entity.type
_entity.pdbx_description
1 polymer ?
#
loop_
_entity_poly.entity_id
_entity_poly.type
_entity_poly.pdbx_seq_one_letter_code
_entity_poly.pdbx_strand_id
1 'polypeptide(L)'
;MNTPVPDPMRRDVPGLALLKGAPTIADLFLDGEPLSRHLGWSETLACMDRAIARLFRFFRAQYDLPDRHDSDLLLFEGGWIYAKRDGIAGPVLWLFLLEQIKAARAQPDLADRVGSGTVLHMTKGFRAPEPFIRALRDEFGLATPDPSQFPSGLAAVMFSSSDRIGMWRYLMRSCLRVGLARPASRAAKSQDSAKRLLVSSANFEKHRYGPLIADLRAKGYELTGVHPKERPWAGSDGYAADVVSAHFEGGGPGALVQATALALRLIRRQARIAPWLGRVDPVMAPMFRYKIPHLFHVALHATCLERMARRMSPAAFLRNGNYNTPDERRTNFACRRAGVPTLVVTPRALSPRMPAMPIDYAREHASLPAGFIVSDKHSARLLSEWGVPNEMVALGSRELMVDDMAIAAPHPEALPVLLVLLDNAMNSPAMLSDILTNLPTDLRYTLRIRANPVWPMDKMPALMAQLEGVTWENATGKPLEDVVTPGRTLAITPCSGVGADCVRCGAALLSLPYLSSNAPAHADVLETTGRICLDRPTLAQQLRLLEDTASLHARCLEDRDRLTASIDPAPRPLIDAVEAQLDRFAHGSQPSPR
;
A
#
# COMPACT_ATOMS: atom_id res chain seq x y z
N MET A 1 21.76 1.58 39.14
CA MET A 1 20.46 2.29 39.02
C MET A 1 20.22 2.50 37.54
N ASN A 2 19.30 1.74 36.93
CA ASN A 2 18.98 1.90 35.52
C ASN A 2 18.15 3.17 35.37
N THR A 3 18.71 4.20 34.74
CA THR A 3 17.95 5.35 34.27
C THR A 3 16.85 4.80 33.35
N PRO A 4 15.56 5.07 33.62
CA PRO A 4 14.50 4.59 32.74
C PRO A 4 14.76 5.18 31.36
N VAL A 5 14.90 4.30 30.37
CA VAL A 5 14.96 4.72 28.97
C VAL A 5 13.66 5.48 28.70
N PRO A 6 13.72 6.75 28.27
CA PRO A 6 12.51 7.53 28.01
C PRO A 6 11.65 6.77 27.01
N ASP A 7 10.37 6.55 27.32
CA ASP A 7 9.47 5.88 26.39
C ASP A 7 9.24 6.79 25.17
N PRO A 8 9.71 6.44 23.95
CA PRO A 8 9.49 7.26 22.76
C PRO A 8 8.00 7.37 22.36
N MET A 9 7.13 6.53 22.91
CA MET A 9 5.66 6.60 22.75
C MET A 9 5.01 7.56 23.74
N ARG A 10 5.57 7.69 24.95
CA ARG A 10 5.05 8.58 25.98
C ARG A 10 5.61 9.98 25.73
N ARG A 11 4.76 10.86 25.22
CA ARG A 11 5.13 12.27 25.03
C ARG A 11 4.54 13.08 26.16
N ASP A 12 5.34 13.96 26.77
CA ASP A 12 4.88 14.91 27.79
C ASP A 12 3.98 15.98 27.14
N VAL A 13 2.79 15.57 26.70
CA VAL A 13 1.78 16.42 26.09
C VAL A 13 0.47 16.18 26.84
N PRO A 14 0.05 17.11 27.71
CA PRO A 14 -1.22 17.00 28.41
C PRO A 14 -2.39 17.16 27.41
N GLY A 15 -3.46 16.40 27.61
CA GLY A 15 -4.69 16.51 26.82
C GLY A 15 -4.61 15.88 25.42
N LEU A 16 -5.48 16.35 24.54
CA LEU A 16 -5.67 15.79 23.19
C LEU A 16 -4.66 16.38 22.20
N ALA A 17 -3.86 15.54 21.53
CA ALA A 17 -2.78 16.03 20.68
C ALA A 17 -2.55 15.26 19.37
N LEU A 18 -2.13 15.99 18.32
CA LEU A 18 -1.59 15.44 17.07
C LEU A 18 -0.08 15.68 17.00
N LEU A 19 0.68 14.59 16.95
CA LEU A 19 2.13 14.63 17.16
C LEU A 19 2.93 14.37 15.89
N LYS A 20 3.99 15.17 15.63
CA LYS A 20 4.87 15.00 14.45
C LYS A 20 5.89 13.89 14.70
N GLY A 21 6.04 12.97 13.75
CA GLY A 21 7.06 11.91 13.81
C GLY A 21 6.84 10.89 14.94
N ALA A 22 5.60 10.71 15.39
CA ALA A 22 5.22 9.48 16.10
C ALA A 22 5.42 8.27 15.15
N PRO A 23 5.61 7.03 15.66
CA PRO A 23 5.83 5.85 14.80
C PRO A 23 4.67 5.56 13.84
N THR A 24 3.55 6.25 13.99
CA THR A 24 2.42 6.27 13.07
C THR A 24 2.19 7.71 12.60
N ILE A 25 1.72 7.90 11.37
CA ILE A 25 1.26 9.22 10.90
C ILE A 25 -0.10 9.59 11.55
N ALA A 26 -0.57 8.79 12.52
CA ALA A 26 -1.97 8.48 12.74
C ALA A 26 -2.42 8.32 14.19
N ASP A 27 -1.64 8.74 15.17
CA ASP A 27 -2.09 8.67 16.57
C ASP A 27 -2.48 10.07 17.04
N LEU A 28 -3.78 10.23 17.20
CA LEU A 28 -4.33 11.19 18.14
C LEU A 28 -3.91 10.70 19.53
N PHE A 29 -3.23 11.53 20.30
CA PHE A 29 -2.79 11.21 21.66
C PHE A 29 -3.77 11.82 22.65
N LEU A 30 -3.97 11.10 23.75
CA LEU A 30 -4.67 11.59 24.91
C LEU A 30 -3.78 11.33 26.14
N ASP A 31 -3.36 12.42 26.79
CA ASP A 31 -2.53 12.40 27.99
C ASP A 31 -1.23 11.61 27.83
N GLY A 32 -0.54 11.90 26.73
CA GLY A 32 0.75 11.31 26.39
C GLY A 32 0.71 9.89 25.83
N GLU A 33 -0.48 9.30 25.68
CA GLU A 33 -0.69 7.94 25.15
C GLU A 33 -1.53 7.95 23.87
N PRO A 34 -1.29 7.06 22.88
CA PRO A 34 -2.16 6.94 21.72
C PRO A 34 -3.61 6.66 22.12
N LEU A 35 -4.58 7.31 21.46
CA LEU A 35 -6.00 7.14 21.75
C LEU A 35 -6.46 5.68 21.58
N SER A 36 -5.84 4.94 20.66
CA SER A 36 -6.05 3.51 20.46
C SER A 36 -5.75 2.66 21.70
N ARG A 37 -4.86 3.11 22.60
CA ARG A 37 -4.62 2.43 23.90
C ARG A 37 -5.79 2.60 24.86
N HIS A 38 -6.41 3.77 24.88
CA HIS A 38 -7.58 4.05 25.73
C HIS A 38 -8.82 3.33 25.20
N LEU A 39 -9.01 3.31 23.87
CA LEU A 39 -10.15 2.64 23.23
C LEU A 39 -10.05 1.11 23.23
N GLY A 40 -8.84 0.57 23.25
CA GLY A 40 -8.57 -0.85 23.04
C GLY A 40 -8.57 -1.23 21.55
N TRP A 41 -7.94 -2.37 21.24
CA TRP A 41 -7.72 -2.82 19.86
C TRP A 41 -9.02 -3.08 19.10
N SER A 42 -10.00 -3.74 19.73
CA SER A 42 -11.28 -4.07 19.08
C SER A 42 -12.06 -2.83 18.64
N GLU A 43 -12.17 -1.81 19.50
CA GLU A 43 -12.85 -0.56 19.14
C GLU A 43 -12.02 0.25 18.13
N THR A 44 -10.69 0.18 18.20
CA THR A 44 -9.81 0.78 17.19
C THR A 44 -10.07 0.18 15.80
N LEU A 45 -10.23 -1.14 15.69
CA LEU A 45 -10.62 -1.79 14.42
C LEU A 45 -12.01 -1.37 13.97
N ALA A 46 -12.98 -1.30 14.88
CA ALA A 46 -14.33 -0.85 14.55
C ALA A 46 -14.35 0.60 14.01
N CYS A 47 -13.50 1.48 14.54
CA CYS A 47 -13.31 2.84 14.01
C CYS A 47 -12.78 2.82 12.56
N MET A 48 -11.83 1.93 12.26
CA MET A 48 -11.29 1.76 10.91
C MET A 48 -12.38 1.26 9.94
N ASP A 49 -13.17 0.27 10.34
CA ASP A 49 -14.27 -0.26 9.54
C ASP A 49 -15.32 0.82 9.22
N ARG A 50 -15.68 1.66 10.21
CA ARG A 50 -16.57 2.81 10.01
C ARG A 50 -15.97 3.85 9.04
N ALA A 51 -14.67 4.14 9.18
CA ALA A 51 -13.97 5.08 8.29
C ALA A 51 -13.91 4.56 6.84
N ILE A 52 -13.63 3.26 6.64
CA ILE A 52 -13.66 2.60 5.34
C ILE A 52 -15.07 2.61 4.76
N ALA A 53 -16.09 2.30 5.55
CA ALA A 53 -17.48 2.34 5.10
C ALA A 53 -17.92 3.74 4.65
N ARG A 54 -17.49 4.78 5.38
CA ARG A 54 -17.74 6.20 5.03
C ARG A 54 -17.01 6.59 3.74
N LEU A 55 -15.75 6.18 3.58
CA LEU A 55 -15.01 6.34 2.32
C LEU A 55 -15.72 5.64 1.15
N PHE A 56 -16.14 4.39 1.33
CA PHE A 56 -16.81 3.61 0.30
C PHE A 56 -18.15 4.19 -0.10
N ARG A 57 -18.92 4.72 0.86
CA ARG A 57 -20.14 5.47 0.56
C ARG A 57 -19.83 6.68 -0.33
N PHE A 58 -18.77 7.42 -0.03
CA PHE A 58 -18.35 8.57 -0.82
C PHE A 58 -17.94 8.18 -2.26
N PHE A 59 -17.21 7.08 -2.44
CA PHE A 59 -16.87 6.58 -3.77
C PHE A 59 -18.08 5.98 -4.52
N ARG A 60 -18.94 5.22 -3.84
CA ARG A 60 -20.17 4.67 -4.45
C ARG A 60 -21.07 5.77 -4.99
N ALA A 61 -21.23 6.81 -4.20
CA ALA A 61 -21.87 8.03 -4.66
C ALA A 61 -21.28 8.53 -6.00
N GLN A 62 -19.96 8.60 -6.14
CA GLN A 62 -19.34 9.03 -7.41
C GLN A 62 -19.63 8.09 -8.58
N TYR A 63 -19.72 6.79 -8.32
CA TYR A 63 -20.08 5.80 -9.33
C TYR A 63 -21.53 5.91 -9.80
N ASP A 64 -22.43 6.27 -8.90
CA ASP A 64 -23.86 6.42 -9.16
C ASP A 64 -24.23 7.83 -9.69
N LEU A 65 -23.26 8.59 -10.22
CA LEU A 65 -23.52 9.88 -10.84
C LEU A 65 -24.47 9.72 -12.05
N PRO A 66 -25.57 10.50 -12.13
CA PRO A 66 -26.56 10.37 -13.20
C PRO A 66 -26.02 10.59 -14.62
N ASP A 67 -24.91 11.32 -14.77
CA ASP A 67 -24.26 11.65 -16.03
C ASP A 67 -22.79 11.16 -16.08
N ARG A 68 -22.54 9.94 -15.57
CA ARG A 68 -21.20 9.31 -15.52
C ARG A 68 -20.50 9.31 -16.89
N HIS A 69 -19.19 9.57 -16.88
CA HIS A 69 -18.33 9.54 -18.06
C HIS A 69 -17.04 8.76 -17.77
N ASP A 70 -16.43 8.09 -18.77
CA ASP A 70 -15.22 7.27 -18.57
C ASP A 70 -14.04 8.03 -17.92
N SER A 71 -13.94 9.33 -18.18
CA SER A 71 -12.92 10.20 -17.58
C SER A 71 -13.11 10.47 -16.09
N ASP A 72 -14.27 10.14 -15.52
CA ASP A 72 -14.54 10.25 -14.09
C ASP A 72 -13.58 9.37 -13.28
N LEU A 73 -13.14 8.25 -13.85
CA LEU A 73 -12.08 7.41 -13.29
C LEU A 73 -10.79 8.21 -13.07
N LEU A 74 -10.43 9.11 -13.98
CA LEU A 74 -9.24 9.97 -13.83
C LEU A 74 -9.42 11.09 -12.82
N LEU A 75 -10.65 11.44 -12.42
CA LEU A 75 -10.89 12.34 -11.30
C LEU A 75 -10.73 11.58 -9.99
N PHE A 76 -11.46 10.50 -9.81
CA PHE A 76 -11.61 9.94 -8.46
C PHE A 76 -10.52 8.95 -8.11
N GLU A 77 -9.99 8.27 -9.12
CA GLU A 77 -9.16 7.10 -8.91
C GLU A 77 -7.80 7.25 -9.55
N GLY A 78 -7.70 7.64 -10.82
CA GLY A 78 -6.44 8.03 -11.46
C GLY A 78 -5.94 9.41 -11.04
N GLY A 79 -6.78 10.13 -10.30
CA GLY A 79 -6.72 11.56 -10.10
C GLY A 79 -6.20 12.04 -8.77
N TRP A 80 -6.06 11.24 -7.71
CA TRP A 80 -5.76 11.78 -6.36
C TRP A 80 -4.27 12.04 -6.07
N ILE A 81 -3.57 12.44 -7.13
CA ILE A 81 -2.28 13.13 -7.25
C ILE A 81 -1.30 12.87 -6.11
N TYR A 82 -0.48 11.84 -6.31
CA TYR A 82 0.79 11.70 -5.61
C TYR A 82 0.71 11.54 -4.09
N ALA A 83 -0.17 10.66 -3.62
CA ALA A 83 0.00 10.06 -2.30
C ALA A 83 1.37 9.36 -2.22
N LYS A 84 2.36 10.08 -1.66
CA LYS A 84 3.49 9.52 -0.94
C LYS A 84 2.93 8.85 0.31
N ARG A 85 3.34 7.60 0.52
CA ARG A 85 2.92 6.69 1.59
C ARG A 85 1.39 6.48 1.60
N ASP A 86 0.97 5.38 0.99
CA ASP A 86 -0.27 4.66 1.33
C ASP A 86 -1.56 5.23 0.71
N GLY A 87 -1.84 4.84 -0.55
CA GLY A 87 -3.11 5.15 -1.23
C GLY A 87 -4.33 4.69 -0.43
N ILE A 88 -5.48 5.34 -0.60
CA ILE A 88 -6.71 5.15 0.22
C ILE A 88 -6.50 5.49 1.71
N ALA A 89 -5.34 5.21 2.31
CA ALA A 89 -5.02 5.44 3.70
C ALA A 89 -4.94 6.92 4.08
N GLY A 90 -4.67 7.84 3.15
CA GLY A 90 -4.66 9.28 3.45
C GLY A 90 -6.01 9.82 3.96
N PRO A 91 -7.10 9.76 3.18
CA PRO A 91 -8.43 10.19 3.63
C PRO A 91 -9.01 9.27 4.70
N VAL A 92 -8.82 7.96 4.55
CA VAL A 92 -9.28 6.97 5.55
C VAL A 92 -8.63 7.25 6.89
N LEU A 93 -7.37 7.67 6.93
CA LEU A 93 -6.72 8.09 8.17
C LEU A 93 -7.48 9.25 8.83
N TRP A 94 -7.77 10.32 8.10
CA TRP A 94 -8.48 11.46 8.70
C TRP A 94 -9.88 11.07 9.17
N LEU A 95 -10.60 10.25 8.39
CA LEU A 95 -11.89 9.70 8.81
C LEU A 95 -11.73 8.80 10.04
N PHE A 96 -10.71 7.96 10.08
CA PHE A 96 -10.40 7.06 11.19
C PHE A 96 -10.12 7.83 12.49
N LEU A 97 -9.38 8.93 12.43
CA LEU A 97 -9.18 9.82 13.57
C LEU A 97 -10.50 10.44 14.06
N LEU A 98 -11.40 10.85 13.16
CA LEU A 98 -12.73 11.35 13.53
C LEU A 98 -13.59 10.24 14.18
N GLU A 99 -13.53 9.02 13.65
CA GLU A 99 -14.25 7.87 14.22
C GLU A 99 -13.70 7.46 15.60
N GLN A 100 -12.39 7.60 15.84
CA GLN A 100 -11.80 7.39 17.17
C GLN A 100 -12.27 8.43 18.19
N ILE A 101 -12.35 9.71 17.81
CA ILE A 101 -12.88 10.76 18.70
C ILE A 101 -14.34 10.49 19.03
N LYS A 102 -15.12 10.08 18.03
CA LYS A 102 -16.53 9.70 18.22
C LYS A 102 -16.67 8.52 19.18
N ALA A 103 -15.82 7.50 19.06
CA ALA A 103 -15.79 6.36 19.96
C ALA A 103 -15.39 6.77 21.39
N ALA A 104 -14.34 7.59 21.54
CA ALA A 104 -13.87 8.06 22.83
C ALA A 104 -14.95 8.87 23.55
N ARG A 105 -15.69 9.73 22.84
CA ARG A 105 -16.80 10.49 23.43
C ARG A 105 -17.99 9.64 23.86
N ALA A 106 -18.15 8.44 23.29
CA ALA A 106 -19.17 7.50 23.70
C ALA A 106 -18.80 6.74 24.99
N GLN A 107 -17.53 6.77 25.40
CA GLN A 107 -17.05 6.14 26.63
C GLN A 107 -17.09 7.15 27.79
N PRO A 108 -17.85 6.91 28.88
CA PRO A 108 -18.04 7.88 29.96
C PRO A 108 -16.75 8.36 30.63
N ASP A 109 -15.74 7.50 30.72
CA ASP A 109 -14.42 7.76 31.30
C ASP A 109 -13.50 8.62 30.41
N LEU A 110 -13.81 8.72 29.12
CA LEU A 110 -13.07 9.52 28.14
C LEU A 110 -13.86 10.75 27.68
N ALA A 111 -15.18 10.77 27.87
CA ALA A 111 -16.09 11.79 27.34
C ALA A 111 -15.70 13.22 27.76
N ASP A 112 -15.33 13.41 29.02
CA ASP A 112 -14.90 14.72 29.54
C ASP A 112 -13.52 15.12 29.01
N ARG A 113 -12.64 14.14 28.78
CA ARG A 113 -11.26 14.36 28.31
C ARG A 113 -11.21 14.68 26.81
N VAL A 114 -12.16 14.19 26.03
CA VAL A 114 -12.29 14.41 24.57
C VAL A 114 -13.56 15.22 24.22
N GLY A 115 -14.09 15.95 25.20
CA GLY A 115 -15.37 16.64 25.13
C GLY A 115 -15.35 17.98 24.38
N SER A 116 -16.51 18.64 24.33
CA SER A 116 -16.64 19.99 23.76
C SER A 116 -15.79 20.98 24.55
N GLY A 117 -15.05 21.84 23.86
CA GLY A 117 -14.12 22.79 24.48
C GLY A 117 -12.72 22.24 24.76
N THR A 118 -12.48 20.93 24.61
CA THR A 118 -11.13 20.37 24.68
C THR A 118 -10.25 20.98 23.59
N VAL A 119 -9.03 21.38 23.98
CA VAL A 119 -8.05 21.98 23.07
C VAL A 119 -7.29 20.89 22.33
N LEU A 120 -7.28 20.98 21.00
CA LEU A 120 -6.44 20.12 20.17
C LEU A 120 -5.02 20.72 20.08
N HIS A 121 -4.05 20.06 20.72
CA HIS A 121 -2.65 20.43 20.62
C HIS A 121 -2.03 19.86 19.33
N MET A 122 -1.40 20.70 18.51
CA MET A 122 -0.72 20.25 17.30
C MET A 122 0.76 20.55 17.40
N THR A 123 1.61 19.53 17.20
CA THR A 123 3.06 19.73 17.18
C THR A 123 3.46 20.72 16.09
N LYS A 124 4.39 21.63 16.40
CA LYS A 124 4.89 22.62 15.45
C LYS A 124 5.35 21.96 14.14
N GLY A 125 4.76 22.38 13.03
CA GLY A 125 5.06 21.87 11.69
C GLY A 125 4.36 20.55 11.31
N PHE A 126 3.49 20.00 12.15
CA PHE A 126 2.47 19.03 11.73
C PHE A 126 1.41 19.75 10.87
N ARG A 127 0.93 19.11 9.80
CA ARG A 127 -0.03 19.72 8.87
C ARG A 127 -1.22 18.79 8.73
N ALA A 128 -2.36 19.18 9.30
CA ALA A 128 -3.64 18.52 9.07
C ALA A 128 -4.41 19.23 7.94
N PRO A 129 -5.25 18.53 7.16
CA PRO A 129 -6.14 19.13 6.18
C PRO A 129 -7.17 20.03 6.88
N GLU A 130 -7.45 21.20 6.30
CA GLU A 130 -8.51 22.08 6.80
C GLU A 130 -9.86 21.36 6.99
N PRO A 131 -10.34 20.50 6.07
CA PRO A 131 -11.64 19.83 6.24
C PRO A 131 -11.71 18.97 7.49
N PHE A 132 -10.60 18.35 7.88
CA PHE A 132 -10.50 17.59 9.12
C PHE A 132 -10.56 18.52 10.34
N ILE A 133 -9.80 19.63 10.34
CA ILE A 133 -9.84 20.61 11.43
C ILE A 133 -11.23 21.26 11.58
N ARG A 134 -11.90 21.57 10.47
CA ARG A 134 -13.29 22.03 10.49
C ARG A 134 -14.22 20.98 11.07
N ALA A 135 -14.08 19.70 10.70
CA ALA A 135 -14.90 18.62 11.27
C ALA A 135 -14.71 18.52 12.78
N LEU A 136 -13.47 18.59 13.28
CA LEU A 136 -13.17 18.61 14.73
C LEU A 136 -13.90 19.74 15.46
N ARG A 137 -13.94 20.93 14.88
CA ARG A 137 -14.63 22.09 15.47
C ARG A 137 -16.15 21.98 15.33
N ASP A 138 -16.63 21.74 14.12
CA ASP A 138 -18.04 21.87 13.75
C ASP A 138 -18.86 20.62 14.17
N GLU A 139 -18.27 19.41 14.08
CA GLU A 139 -18.94 18.16 14.49
C GLU A 139 -18.72 17.85 15.97
N PHE A 140 -17.54 18.17 16.53
CA PHE A 140 -17.18 17.77 17.90
C PHE A 140 -17.10 18.91 18.91
N GLY A 141 -17.13 20.18 18.49
CA GLY A 141 -17.04 21.33 19.40
C GLY A 141 -15.65 21.51 20.01
N LEU A 142 -14.60 20.96 19.39
CA LEU A 142 -13.23 21.09 19.90
C LEU A 142 -12.69 22.51 19.67
N ALA A 143 -11.89 22.99 20.62
CA ALA A 143 -11.10 24.21 20.44
C ALA A 143 -9.89 23.89 19.56
N THR A 144 -10.03 24.13 18.25
CA THR A 144 -8.98 23.92 17.25
C THR A 144 -8.27 25.22 16.89
N PRO A 145 -7.03 25.18 16.38
CA PRO A 145 -6.46 26.36 15.73
C PRO A 145 -7.32 26.77 14.53
N ASP A 146 -7.23 28.03 14.11
CA ASP A 146 -8.08 28.58 13.04
C ASP A 146 -7.97 27.73 11.76
N PRO A 147 -9.08 27.13 11.28
CA PRO A 147 -9.08 26.32 10.08
C PRO A 147 -8.48 27.03 8.87
N SER A 148 -8.58 28.37 8.76
CA SER A 148 -8.04 29.15 7.64
C SER A 148 -6.50 29.20 7.61
N GLN A 149 -5.86 28.99 8.77
CA GLN A 149 -4.40 28.82 8.88
C GLN A 149 -3.97 27.46 8.32
N PHE A 150 -4.92 26.53 8.20
CA PHE A 150 -4.77 25.30 7.46
C PHE A 150 -5.32 25.49 6.06
N PRO A 151 -4.71 24.86 5.08
CA PRO A 151 -5.05 25.22 3.72
C PRO A 151 -6.40 24.65 3.25
N SER A 152 -7.36 25.52 2.95
CA SER A 152 -8.66 25.21 2.34
C SER A 152 -8.45 24.61 0.95
N GLY A 153 -8.80 23.35 0.78
CA GLY A 153 -8.65 22.67 -0.51
C GLY A 153 -7.21 22.25 -0.84
N LEU A 154 -6.29 22.28 0.15
CA LEU A 154 -4.97 21.66 0.01
C LEU A 154 -4.88 20.53 1.04
N ALA A 155 -5.27 19.31 0.64
CA ALA A 155 -4.86 18.10 1.34
C ALA A 155 -3.36 18.20 1.72
N ALA A 156 -3.05 17.91 2.98
CA ALA A 156 -1.76 18.16 3.59
C ALA A 156 -0.58 17.68 2.72
N VAL A 157 0.54 18.40 2.81
CA VAL A 157 1.80 18.30 2.01
C VAL A 157 1.81 19.10 0.70
N MET A 158 0.66 19.39 0.09
CA MET A 158 0.59 19.86 -1.31
C MET A 158 1.18 21.25 -1.66
N PHE A 159 1.61 22.07 -0.69
CA PHE A 159 2.20 23.40 -0.98
C PHE A 159 3.40 23.74 -0.09
N SER A 160 4.11 22.72 0.40
CA SER A 160 5.49 22.94 0.81
C SER A 160 6.40 22.98 -0.42
N SER A 161 7.64 23.46 -0.31
CA SER A 161 8.67 23.27 -1.33
C SER A 161 8.85 21.79 -1.76
N SER A 162 8.27 20.85 -1.01
CA SER A 162 8.27 19.42 -1.29
C SER A 162 7.12 18.93 -2.21
N ASP A 163 6.01 19.66 -2.38
CA ASP A 163 5.01 19.33 -3.42
C ASP A 163 5.21 20.18 -4.66
N ARG A 164 5.95 19.56 -5.57
CA ARG A 164 6.31 20.13 -6.86
C ARG A 164 5.13 20.06 -7.84
N ILE A 165 4.14 19.19 -7.64
CA ILE A 165 3.14 18.86 -8.67
C ILE A 165 2.09 19.95 -8.79
N GLY A 166 1.76 20.59 -7.67
CA GLY A 166 0.79 21.68 -7.60
C GLY A 166 1.30 23.03 -8.08
N MET A 167 2.59 23.17 -8.43
CA MET A 167 3.16 24.47 -8.81
C MET A 167 3.22 24.66 -10.32
N TRP A 168 2.83 25.86 -10.79
CA TRP A 168 2.89 26.26 -12.20
C TRP A 168 4.27 26.07 -12.84
N ARG A 169 5.36 26.35 -12.12
CA ARG A 169 6.73 26.15 -12.64
C ARG A 169 7.00 24.70 -13.07
N TYR A 170 6.44 23.71 -12.37
CA TYR A 170 6.64 22.30 -12.69
C TYR A 170 5.67 21.83 -13.77
N LEU A 171 4.49 22.43 -13.89
CA LEU A 171 3.65 22.27 -15.07
C LEU A 171 4.42 22.72 -16.33
N MET A 172 5.01 23.92 -16.31
CA MET A 172 5.79 24.42 -17.45
C MET A 172 6.98 23.53 -17.78
N ARG A 173 7.71 23.03 -16.77
CA ARG A 173 8.78 22.04 -16.98
C ARG A 173 8.28 20.76 -17.62
N SER A 174 7.11 20.28 -17.21
CA SER A 174 6.50 19.07 -17.77
C SER A 174 6.07 19.30 -19.22
N CYS A 175 5.47 20.46 -19.52
CA CYS A 175 5.16 20.86 -20.89
C CYS A 175 6.42 20.90 -21.77
N LEU A 176 7.49 21.53 -21.30
CA LEU A 176 8.75 21.61 -22.04
C LEU A 176 9.33 20.20 -22.29
N ARG A 177 9.46 19.40 -21.23
CA ARG A 177 10.03 18.05 -21.33
C ARG A 177 9.23 17.17 -22.27
N VAL A 178 7.92 17.07 -22.06
CA VAL A 178 7.06 16.19 -22.86
C VAL A 178 6.91 16.74 -24.27
N GLY A 179 6.78 18.05 -24.44
CA GLY A 179 6.67 18.68 -25.76
C GLY A 179 7.92 18.49 -26.62
N LEU A 180 9.11 18.49 -26.00
CA LEU A 180 10.39 18.26 -26.67
C LEU A 180 10.80 16.78 -26.72
N ALA A 181 10.03 15.88 -26.09
CA ALA A 181 10.33 14.46 -26.13
C ALA A 181 10.33 13.97 -27.58
N ARG A 182 11.41 13.29 -27.96
CA ARG A 182 11.55 12.60 -29.23
C ARG A 182 11.51 11.11 -28.92
N PRO A 183 10.34 10.46 -29.05
CA PRO A 183 10.24 9.06 -28.69
C PRO A 183 11.25 8.22 -29.47
N ALA A 184 12.07 7.47 -28.74
CA ALA A 184 13.07 6.60 -29.33
C ALA A 184 12.41 5.30 -29.79
N SER A 185 12.96 4.66 -30.82
CA SER A 185 12.51 3.36 -31.31
C SER A 185 12.71 2.21 -30.31
N ARG A 186 13.12 2.44 -29.06
CA ARG A 186 13.15 1.38 -28.02
C ARG A 186 11.78 0.75 -27.79
N ALA A 187 10.71 1.51 -28.04
CA ALA A 187 9.33 1.06 -28.06
C ALA A 187 8.86 0.53 -29.45
N ALA A 188 9.73 0.37 -30.44
CA ALA A 188 9.37 -0.10 -31.77
C ALA A 188 8.78 -1.51 -31.73
N LYS A 189 7.88 -1.81 -32.67
CA LYS A 189 7.24 -3.11 -32.84
C LYS A 189 8.31 -4.21 -32.82
N SER A 190 8.29 -5.09 -31.81
CA SER A 190 8.98 -6.38 -31.90
C SER A 190 8.34 -7.17 -33.03
N GLN A 191 9.12 -8.08 -33.62
CA GLN A 191 8.59 -9.05 -34.58
C GLN A 191 7.55 -9.97 -33.94
N ASP A 192 7.55 -10.13 -32.61
CA ASP A 192 6.60 -10.96 -31.86
C ASP A 192 5.88 -10.15 -30.76
N SER A 193 4.82 -9.44 -31.14
CA SER A 193 3.99 -8.68 -30.21
C SER A 193 3.30 -9.56 -29.14
N ALA A 194 3.15 -10.87 -29.39
CA ALA A 194 2.49 -11.79 -28.46
C ALA A 194 3.32 -12.07 -27.21
N LYS A 195 4.66 -11.94 -27.30
CA LYS A 195 5.58 -12.14 -26.18
C LYS A 195 5.97 -10.87 -25.45
N ARG A 196 5.42 -9.71 -25.82
CA ARG A 196 5.75 -8.45 -25.19
C ARG A 196 4.79 -8.09 -24.07
N LEU A 197 5.32 -7.80 -22.88
CA LEU A 197 4.53 -7.43 -21.72
C LEU A 197 5.01 -6.08 -21.16
N LEU A 198 4.05 -5.23 -20.80
CA LEU A 198 4.32 -4.08 -19.93
C LEU A 198 4.21 -4.54 -18.48
N VAL A 199 5.13 -4.14 -17.62
CA VAL A 199 5.10 -4.50 -16.20
C VAL A 199 5.14 -3.23 -15.36
N SER A 200 4.22 -3.08 -14.41
CA SER A 200 4.31 -1.99 -13.43
C SER A 200 5.51 -2.20 -12.51
N SER A 201 6.63 -1.52 -12.79
CA SER A 201 7.87 -1.66 -12.04
C SER A 201 8.78 -0.44 -12.23
N ALA A 202 9.45 -0.05 -11.14
CA ALA A 202 10.52 0.96 -11.18
C ALA A 202 11.92 0.33 -11.35
N ASN A 203 12.05 -0.96 -11.02
CA ASN A 203 13.26 -1.76 -11.17
C ASN A 203 12.87 -3.26 -11.10
N PHE A 204 13.29 -4.06 -12.08
CA PHE A 204 13.10 -5.51 -12.11
C PHE A 204 13.92 -6.29 -11.07
N GLU A 205 14.83 -5.66 -10.33
CA GLU A 205 15.47 -6.24 -9.14
C GLU A 205 14.66 -6.00 -7.86
N LYS A 206 13.74 -5.02 -7.88
CA LYS A 206 13.01 -4.52 -6.69
C LYS A 206 11.50 -4.53 -6.91
N HIS A 207 10.99 -5.61 -7.46
CA HIS A 207 9.57 -5.77 -7.77
C HIS A 207 8.87 -6.72 -6.80
N ARG A 208 7.54 -6.62 -6.75
CA ARG A 208 6.69 -7.39 -5.82
C ARG A 208 6.21 -8.74 -6.38
N TYR A 209 6.62 -9.10 -7.60
CA TYR A 209 6.15 -10.32 -8.27
C TYR A 209 7.00 -11.57 -7.95
N GLY A 210 8.10 -11.44 -7.22
CA GLY A 210 8.91 -12.61 -6.88
C GLY A 210 9.67 -13.22 -8.07
N PRO A 211 9.74 -14.56 -8.22
CA PRO A 211 10.44 -15.19 -9.34
C PRO A 211 9.72 -14.96 -10.68
N LEU A 212 8.42 -14.58 -10.69
CA LEU A 212 7.60 -14.48 -11.91
C LEU A 212 8.26 -13.70 -13.05
N ILE A 213 8.95 -12.59 -12.76
CA ILE A 213 9.61 -11.79 -13.80
C ILE A 213 10.79 -12.56 -14.42
N ALA A 214 11.57 -13.26 -13.60
CA ALA A 214 12.66 -14.11 -14.08
C ALA A 214 12.09 -15.30 -14.88
N ASP A 215 11.03 -15.93 -14.38
CA ASP A 215 10.38 -17.06 -15.04
C ASP A 215 9.81 -16.67 -16.40
N LEU A 216 9.12 -15.53 -16.50
CA LEU A 216 8.60 -14.98 -17.76
C LEU A 216 9.74 -14.71 -18.75
N ARG A 217 10.87 -14.14 -18.29
CA ARG A 217 12.04 -13.94 -19.15
C ARG A 217 12.63 -15.27 -19.63
N ALA A 218 12.70 -16.28 -18.77
CA ALA A 218 13.17 -17.62 -19.12
C ALA A 218 12.26 -18.31 -20.16
N LYS A 219 10.95 -18.03 -20.16
CA LYS A 219 10.00 -18.45 -21.20
C LYS A 219 10.08 -17.63 -22.50
N GLY A 220 10.93 -16.59 -22.53
CA GLY A 220 11.16 -15.76 -23.70
C GLY A 220 10.24 -14.55 -23.85
N TYR A 221 9.58 -14.10 -22.78
CA TYR A 221 8.82 -12.84 -22.80
C TYR A 221 9.73 -11.61 -22.79
N GLU A 222 9.44 -10.64 -23.66
CA GLU A 222 10.04 -9.30 -23.64
C GLU A 222 9.31 -8.42 -22.60
N LEU A 223 9.97 -8.12 -21.48
CA LEU A 223 9.38 -7.33 -20.40
C LEU A 223 9.88 -5.88 -20.45
N THR A 224 8.94 -4.92 -20.55
CA THR A 224 9.24 -3.49 -20.38
C THR A 224 8.64 -2.96 -19.09
N GLY A 225 9.48 -2.46 -18.20
CA GLY A 225 9.07 -1.83 -16.96
C GLY A 225 8.51 -0.45 -17.21
N VAL A 226 7.33 -0.17 -16.66
CA VAL A 226 6.72 1.16 -16.71
C VAL A 226 6.57 1.66 -15.28
N HIS A 227 7.16 2.81 -15.01
CA HIS A 227 7.16 3.39 -13.68
C HIS A 227 5.75 3.95 -13.35
N PRO A 228 5.01 3.40 -12.38
CA PRO A 228 3.63 3.84 -12.11
C PRO A 228 3.55 5.30 -11.62
N LYS A 229 4.57 5.73 -10.87
CA LYS A 229 4.71 7.09 -10.29
C LYS A 229 5.70 7.96 -11.06
N GLU A 230 5.56 8.07 -12.37
CA GLU A 230 6.50 8.90 -13.14
C GLU A 230 6.35 10.37 -12.79
N ARG A 231 7.44 10.99 -12.30
CA ARG A 231 7.51 12.45 -12.07
C ARG A 231 7.48 13.18 -13.41
N PRO A 232 6.45 14.01 -13.68
CA PRO A 232 6.39 14.86 -14.88
C PRO A 232 7.67 15.67 -15.14
N TRP A 233 8.38 16.07 -14.09
CA TRP A 233 9.60 16.87 -14.16
C TRP A 233 10.92 16.11 -13.91
N ALA A 234 10.93 14.78 -13.77
CA ALA A 234 12.20 14.01 -13.69
C ALA A 234 12.85 13.91 -15.08
N GLY A 235 14.16 13.67 -15.18
CA GLY A 235 14.79 13.32 -16.47
C GLY A 235 14.46 11.89 -16.88
N SER A 236 14.70 11.54 -18.15
CA SER A 236 14.79 10.14 -18.61
C SER A 236 16.09 9.46 -18.16
N ASP A 237 17.08 10.24 -17.73
CA ASP A 237 18.39 9.75 -17.33
C ASP A 237 18.29 9.26 -15.89
N GLY A 238 18.54 7.96 -15.67
CA GLY A 238 18.51 7.34 -14.34
C GLY A 238 17.42 6.30 -14.10
N TYR A 239 16.67 5.87 -15.12
CA TYR A 239 15.88 4.64 -15.03
C TYR A 239 16.78 3.41 -15.13
N ALA A 240 16.42 2.34 -14.44
CA ALA A 240 17.10 1.04 -14.56
C ALA A 240 16.96 0.47 -15.99
N ALA A 241 17.80 -0.50 -16.33
CA ALA A 241 17.68 -1.22 -17.60
C ALA A 241 16.25 -1.78 -17.78
N ASP A 242 15.75 -1.76 -19.02
CA ASP A 242 14.40 -2.20 -19.42
C ASP A 242 13.23 -1.42 -18.80
N VAL A 243 13.48 -0.34 -18.04
CA VAL A 243 12.44 0.55 -17.51
C VAL A 243 12.36 1.82 -18.34
N VAL A 244 11.17 2.15 -18.82
CA VAL A 244 10.93 3.31 -19.70
C VAL A 244 10.14 4.41 -19.01
N SER A 245 10.40 5.64 -19.44
CA SER A 245 9.61 6.82 -19.14
C SER A 245 8.44 6.92 -20.11
N ALA A 246 7.21 6.85 -19.62
CA ALA A 246 6.02 7.02 -20.44
C ALA A 246 5.96 8.43 -21.01
N HIS A 247 6.39 9.45 -20.27
CA HIS A 247 6.46 10.83 -20.78
C HIS A 247 7.46 11.02 -21.93
N PHE A 248 8.55 10.25 -21.96
CA PHE A 248 9.50 10.28 -23.07
C PHE A 248 8.98 9.48 -24.27
N GLU A 249 8.57 8.23 -24.04
CA GLU A 249 8.12 7.34 -25.11
C GLU A 249 6.75 7.74 -25.69
N GLY A 250 5.85 8.23 -24.84
CA GLY A 250 4.50 8.67 -25.22
C GLY A 250 4.38 10.15 -25.58
N GLY A 251 5.47 10.91 -25.42
CA GLY A 251 5.46 12.37 -25.48
C GLY A 251 5.29 12.99 -26.87
N GLY A 252 5.56 14.30 -26.91
CA GLY A 252 5.46 15.17 -28.08
C GLY A 252 4.35 16.22 -27.97
N PRO A 253 4.31 17.20 -28.89
CA PRO A 253 3.32 18.29 -28.84
C PRO A 253 1.87 17.81 -28.86
N GLY A 254 1.58 16.74 -29.62
CA GLY A 254 0.25 16.14 -29.67
C GLY A 254 -0.22 15.55 -28.33
N ALA A 255 0.71 15.04 -27.49
CA ALA A 255 0.38 14.57 -26.16
C ALA A 255 -0.04 15.73 -25.24
N LEU A 256 0.62 16.89 -25.36
CA LEU A 256 0.26 18.10 -24.60
C LEU A 256 -1.14 18.62 -24.95
N VAL A 257 -1.47 18.67 -26.24
CA VAL A 257 -2.79 19.13 -26.70
C VAL A 257 -3.89 18.22 -26.16
N GLN A 258 -3.71 16.90 -26.31
CA GLN A 258 -4.65 15.90 -25.79
C GLN A 258 -4.78 15.96 -24.26
N ALA A 259 -3.66 16.07 -23.54
CA ALA A 259 -3.65 16.21 -22.09
C ALA A 259 -4.35 17.49 -21.62
N THR A 260 -4.17 18.60 -22.33
CA THR A 260 -4.85 19.88 -22.03
C THR A 260 -6.35 19.75 -22.21
N ALA A 261 -6.80 19.19 -23.33
CA ALA A 261 -8.23 18.99 -23.60
C ALA A 261 -8.87 18.08 -22.54
N LEU A 262 -8.18 16.99 -22.16
CA LEU A 262 -8.62 16.09 -21.10
C LEU A 262 -8.65 16.80 -19.74
N ALA A 263 -7.61 17.55 -19.37
CA ALA A 263 -7.56 18.30 -18.13
C ALA A 263 -8.69 19.34 -18.01
N LEU A 264 -9.02 20.04 -19.09
CA LEU A 264 -10.15 20.98 -19.12
C LEU A 264 -11.49 20.28 -18.90
N ARG A 265 -11.68 19.09 -19.47
CA ARG A 265 -12.88 18.26 -19.22
C ARG A 265 -12.94 17.85 -17.74
N LEU A 266 -11.82 17.40 -17.17
CA LEU A 266 -11.72 17.02 -15.77
C LEU A 266 -12.05 18.21 -14.83
N ILE A 267 -11.53 19.41 -15.11
CA ILE A 267 -11.80 20.62 -14.31
C ILE A 267 -13.30 20.95 -14.33
N ARG A 268 -13.90 21.02 -15.52
CA ARG A 268 -15.33 21.32 -15.68
C ARG A 268 -16.20 20.28 -14.99
N ARG A 269 -15.80 19.01 -15.12
CA ARG A 269 -16.48 17.88 -14.49
C ARG A 269 -16.42 17.98 -12.96
N GLN A 270 -15.23 18.20 -12.39
CA GLN A 270 -15.05 18.39 -10.93
C GLN A 270 -15.90 19.55 -10.39
N ALA A 271 -15.95 20.68 -11.10
CA ALA A 271 -16.74 21.84 -10.69
C ALA A 271 -18.25 21.51 -10.62
N ARG A 272 -18.75 20.73 -11.58
CA ARG A 272 -20.18 20.33 -11.65
C ARG A 272 -20.58 19.42 -10.50
N ILE A 273 -19.75 18.44 -10.16
CA ILE A 273 -20.07 17.40 -9.18
C ILE A 273 -19.76 17.81 -7.73
N ALA A 274 -18.90 18.81 -7.52
CA ALA A 274 -18.41 19.18 -6.19
C ALA A 274 -19.52 19.53 -5.18
N PRO A 275 -20.63 20.24 -5.55
CA PRO A 275 -21.74 20.49 -4.64
C PRO A 275 -22.46 19.21 -4.23
N TRP A 276 -22.63 18.28 -5.17
CA TRP A 276 -23.26 17.00 -4.90
C TRP A 276 -22.42 16.13 -3.95
N LEU A 277 -21.13 16.01 -4.23
CA LEU A 277 -20.19 15.31 -3.34
C LEU A 277 -20.13 15.92 -1.95
N GLY A 278 -20.23 17.26 -1.83
CA GLY A 278 -20.27 17.95 -0.54
C GLY A 278 -21.48 17.58 0.32
N ARG A 279 -22.60 17.19 -0.29
CA ARG A 279 -23.77 16.66 0.44
C ARG A 279 -23.62 15.21 0.86
N VAL A 280 -22.85 14.41 0.11
CA VAL A 280 -22.55 13.03 0.46
C VAL A 280 -21.64 12.98 1.69
N ASP A 281 -20.57 13.78 1.66
CA ASP A 281 -19.64 13.88 2.77
C ASP A 281 -18.89 15.23 2.76
N PRO A 282 -19.10 16.08 3.78
CA PRO A 282 -18.52 17.43 3.82
C PRO A 282 -17.02 17.44 4.15
N VAL A 283 -16.46 16.34 4.67
CA VAL A 283 -15.03 16.20 4.97
C VAL A 283 -14.29 15.68 3.74
N MET A 284 -14.85 14.66 3.10
CA MET A 284 -14.24 14.00 1.95
C MET A 284 -14.32 14.84 0.68
N ALA A 285 -15.44 15.49 0.40
CA ALA A 285 -15.59 16.24 -0.85
C ALA A 285 -14.53 17.33 -1.05
N PRO A 286 -14.19 18.15 -0.04
CA PRO A 286 -13.11 19.13 -0.17
C PRO A 286 -11.72 18.48 -0.25
N MET A 287 -11.49 17.33 0.39
CA MET A 287 -10.23 16.58 0.27
C MET A 287 -9.99 16.04 -1.14
N PHE A 288 -11.04 15.77 -1.91
CA PHE A 288 -10.98 15.25 -3.27
C PHE A 288 -11.02 16.33 -4.37
N ARG A 289 -10.83 17.61 -4.01
CA ARG A 289 -10.71 18.70 -4.99
C ARG A 289 -9.28 18.85 -5.49
N TYR A 290 -9.10 18.81 -6.80
CA TYR A 290 -7.81 18.99 -7.47
C TYR A 290 -7.58 20.43 -7.92
N LYS A 291 -6.31 20.82 -7.91
CA LYS A 291 -5.84 22.00 -8.63
C LYS A 291 -5.72 21.73 -10.14
N ILE A 292 -5.57 22.80 -10.91
CA ILE A 292 -5.36 22.72 -12.35
C ILE A 292 -4.05 21.98 -12.72
N PRO A 293 -2.86 22.32 -12.15
CA PRO A 293 -1.61 21.65 -12.53
C PRO A 293 -1.64 20.14 -12.28
N HIS A 294 -2.34 19.82 -11.22
CA HIS A 294 -2.71 18.53 -10.72
C HIS A 294 -3.48 17.70 -11.77
N LEU A 295 -4.65 18.16 -12.20
CA LEU A 295 -5.45 17.50 -13.24
C LEU A 295 -4.70 17.38 -14.56
N PHE A 296 -3.89 18.39 -14.89
CA PHE A 296 -3.05 18.37 -16.07
C PHE A 296 -2.00 17.25 -16.03
N HIS A 297 -1.28 17.07 -14.92
CA HIS A 297 -0.27 16.01 -14.80
C HIS A 297 -0.89 14.60 -14.87
N VAL A 298 -2.08 14.41 -14.29
CA VAL A 298 -2.82 13.15 -14.40
C VAL A 298 -3.19 12.87 -15.86
N ALA A 299 -3.75 13.86 -16.55
CA ALA A 299 -4.12 13.76 -17.96
C ALA A 299 -2.89 13.52 -18.85
N LEU A 300 -1.78 14.21 -18.57
CA LEU A 300 -0.51 14.09 -19.28
C LEU A 300 0.04 12.67 -19.19
N HIS A 301 0.11 12.12 -17.97
CA HIS A 301 0.61 10.77 -17.77
C HIS A 301 -0.26 9.73 -18.46
N ALA A 302 -1.59 9.81 -18.31
CA ALA A 302 -2.53 8.89 -18.97
C ALA A 302 -2.41 8.95 -20.50
N THR A 303 -2.30 10.16 -21.06
CA THR A 303 -2.16 10.37 -22.51
C THR A 303 -0.85 9.81 -23.03
N CYS A 304 0.26 10.08 -22.35
CA CYS A 304 1.57 9.58 -22.73
C CYS A 304 1.61 8.04 -22.65
N LEU A 305 1.08 7.44 -21.58
CA LEU A 305 0.96 5.99 -21.47
C LEU A 305 0.13 5.38 -22.60
N GLU A 306 -1.03 5.98 -22.92
CA GLU A 306 -1.89 5.50 -24.01
C GLU A 306 -1.12 5.51 -25.34
N ARG A 307 -0.43 6.61 -25.65
CA ARG A 307 0.35 6.75 -26.89
C ARG A 307 1.52 5.77 -26.96
N MET A 308 2.23 5.58 -25.86
CA MET A 308 3.31 4.60 -25.73
C MET A 308 2.77 3.17 -25.94
N ALA A 309 1.71 2.79 -25.24
CA ALA A 309 1.10 1.47 -25.33
C ALA A 309 0.59 1.18 -26.75
N ARG A 310 -0.05 2.15 -27.42
CA ARG A 310 -0.45 2.01 -28.84
C ARG A 310 0.74 1.75 -29.76
N ARG A 311 1.87 2.45 -29.56
CA ARG A 311 3.07 2.25 -30.38
C ARG A 311 3.72 0.89 -30.12
N MET A 312 3.84 0.51 -28.85
CA MET A 312 4.47 -0.75 -28.44
C MET A 312 3.65 -1.98 -28.79
N SER A 313 2.31 -1.85 -28.73
CA SER A 313 1.33 -2.94 -28.91
C SER A 313 1.67 -4.19 -28.08
N PRO A 314 1.85 -4.08 -26.74
CA PRO A 314 2.12 -5.22 -25.88
C PRO A 314 0.92 -6.17 -25.82
N ALA A 315 1.18 -7.45 -25.61
CA ALA A 315 0.15 -8.47 -25.40
C ALA A 315 -0.70 -8.19 -24.16
N ALA A 316 -0.08 -7.74 -23.07
CA ALA A 316 -0.78 -7.33 -21.85
C ALA A 316 0.04 -6.37 -20.99
N PHE A 317 -0.64 -5.72 -20.06
CA PHE A 317 -0.04 -5.00 -18.93
C PHE A 317 -0.20 -5.81 -17.65
N LEU A 318 0.92 -6.21 -17.06
CA LEU A 318 0.98 -6.88 -15.76
C LEU A 318 1.10 -5.86 -14.62
N ARG A 319 0.22 -5.96 -13.64
CA ARG A 319 0.29 -5.18 -12.39
C ARG A 319 0.20 -6.08 -11.15
N ASN A 320 0.88 -5.70 -10.07
CA ASN A 320 0.91 -6.45 -8.81
C ASN A 320 -0.26 -6.06 -7.90
N GLY A 321 -0.83 -7.04 -7.21
CA GLY A 321 -2.00 -6.90 -6.33
C GLY A 321 -1.80 -5.98 -5.12
N ASN A 322 -2.07 -4.69 -5.31
CA ASN A 322 -2.83 -3.85 -4.38
C ASN A 322 -3.86 -3.11 -5.24
N TYR A 323 -5.07 -3.65 -5.31
CA TYR A 323 -6.02 -3.50 -6.42
C TYR A 323 -6.29 -2.09 -6.95
N ASN A 324 -6.04 -1.05 -6.17
CA ASN A 324 -6.58 0.28 -6.42
C ASN A 324 -5.57 1.38 -6.13
N THR A 325 -4.27 1.17 -6.35
CA THR A 325 -3.39 2.34 -6.32
C THR A 325 -3.80 3.30 -7.45
N PRO A 326 -3.98 4.60 -7.16
CA PRO A 326 -4.40 5.58 -8.16
C PRO A 326 -3.59 5.53 -9.46
N ASP A 327 -2.29 5.34 -9.31
CA ASP A 327 -1.36 5.28 -10.41
C ASP A 327 -1.58 4.05 -11.31
N GLU A 328 -1.89 2.89 -10.75
CA GLU A 328 -2.15 1.66 -11.52
C GLU A 328 -3.53 1.67 -12.19
N ARG A 329 -4.56 2.25 -11.56
CA ARG A 329 -5.88 2.45 -12.21
C ARG A 329 -5.77 3.40 -13.39
N ARG A 330 -4.98 4.47 -13.27
CA ARG A 330 -4.66 5.37 -14.39
C ARG A 330 -3.93 4.64 -15.52
N THR A 331 -2.98 3.77 -15.19
CA THR A 331 -2.29 2.96 -16.21
C THR A 331 -3.24 1.97 -16.87
N ASN A 332 -4.12 1.31 -16.10
CA ASN A 332 -5.18 0.45 -16.66
C ASN A 332 -6.08 1.22 -17.64
N PHE A 333 -6.54 2.42 -17.25
CA PHE A 333 -7.33 3.29 -18.11
C PHE A 333 -6.61 3.61 -19.44
N ALA A 334 -5.32 3.95 -19.37
CA ALA A 334 -4.51 4.26 -20.55
C ALA A 334 -4.28 3.03 -21.45
N CYS A 335 -3.94 1.88 -20.86
CA CYS A 335 -3.75 0.61 -21.56
C CYS A 335 -5.04 0.15 -22.26
N ARG A 336 -6.19 0.23 -21.56
CA ARG A 336 -7.48 -0.14 -22.15
C ARG A 336 -7.84 0.73 -23.34
N ARG A 337 -7.65 2.04 -23.25
CA ARG A 337 -7.85 2.95 -24.40
C ARG A 337 -6.94 2.59 -25.56
N ALA A 338 -5.73 2.12 -25.27
CA ALA A 338 -4.78 1.61 -26.26
C ALA A 338 -5.13 0.20 -26.81
N GLY A 339 -6.15 -0.48 -26.30
CA GLY A 339 -6.51 -1.85 -26.68
C GLY A 339 -5.66 -2.94 -26.00
N VAL A 340 -4.90 -2.59 -24.97
CA VAL A 340 -4.03 -3.51 -24.24
C VAL A 340 -4.78 -4.05 -23.01
N PRO A 341 -4.96 -5.38 -22.87
CA PRO A 341 -5.59 -5.97 -21.69
C PRO A 341 -4.67 -5.86 -20.47
N THR A 342 -5.26 -5.67 -19.29
CA THR A 342 -4.54 -5.62 -18.02
C THR A 342 -4.79 -6.89 -17.23
N LEU A 343 -3.72 -7.52 -16.75
CA LEU A 343 -3.75 -8.68 -15.87
C LEU A 343 -3.24 -8.29 -14.49
N VAL A 344 -4.08 -8.47 -13.46
CA VAL A 344 -3.68 -8.29 -12.06
C VAL A 344 -3.13 -9.60 -11.54
N VAL A 345 -1.91 -9.56 -11.01
CA VAL A 345 -1.26 -10.70 -10.37
C VAL A 345 -1.13 -10.41 -8.88
N THR A 346 -1.85 -11.20 -8.08
CA THR A 346 -1.87 -11.07 -6.62
C THR A 346 -1.27 -12.34 -6.02
N PRO A 347 0.05 -12.37 -5.78
CA PRO A 347 0.75 -13.56 -5.30
C PRO A 347 0.49 -13.86 -3.81
N ARG A 348 -0.43 -13.12 -3.17
CA ARG A 348 -0.75 -13.23 -1.75
C ARG A 348 -2.26 -13.38 -1.58
N ALA A 349 -2.64 -14.01 -0.47
CA ALA A 349 -4.03 -14.10 -0.08
C ALA A 349 -4.61 -12.69 0.10
N LEU A 350 -5.81 -12.49 -0.42
CA LEU A 350 -6.58 -11.27 -0.21
C LEU A 350 -7.14 -11.28 1.20
N SER A 351 -7.03 -10.14 1.89
CA SER A 351 -7.75 -9.95 3.16
C SER A 351 -9.17 -9.46 2.88
N PRO A 352 -10.18 -9.94 3.63
CA PRO A 352 -11.55 -9.44 3.52
C PRO A 352 -11.67 -7.96 3.89
N ARG A 353 -10.83 -7.45 4.82
CA ARG A 353 -10.72 -6.02 5.16
C ARG A 353 -9.76 -5.24 4.25
N MET A 354 -8.98 -5.87 3.38
CA MET A 354 -8.20 -5.13 2.38
C MET A 354 -9.21 -4.45 1.45
N PRO A 355 -9.29 -3.11 1.43
CA PRO A 355 -10.32 -2.43 0.69
C PRO A 355 -10.04 -2.55 -0.81
N ALA A 356 -10.60 -3.58 -1.45
CA ALA A 356 -11.10 -3.34 -2.78
C ALA A 356 -12.14 -2.25 -2.64
N MET A 357 -11.92 -1.12 -3.31
CA MET A 357 -13.00 -0.23 -3.70
C MET A 357 -14.19 -1.10 -4.05
N PRO A 358 -15.41 -0.79 -3.58
CA PRO A 358 -16.52 -1.65 -3.83
C PRO A 358 -16.68 -1.70 -5.35
N ILE A 359 -16.34 -2.85 -5.94
CA ILE A 359 -16.41 -3.07 -7.38
C ILE A 359 -17.86 -3.51 -7.60
N ASP A 360 -18.66 -2.72 -8.30
CA ASP A 360 -19.84 -3.28 -8.95
C ASP A 360 -19.39 -3.73 -10.33
N TYR A 361 -18.98 -4.99 -10.45
CA TYR A 361 -18.44 -5.51 -11.69
C TYR A 361 -19.41 -5.30 -12.87
N ALA A 362 -20.71 -5.50 -12.66
CA ALA A 362 -21.72 -5.32 -13.70
C ALA A 362 -21.72 -3.88 -14.24
N ARG A 363 -21.61 -2.88 -13.36
CA ARG A 363 -21.58 -1.45 -13.72
C ARG A 363 -20.21 -0.91 -14.09
N GLU A 364 -19.15 -1.60 -13.70
CA GLU A 364 -17.77 -1.10 -13.76
C GLU A 364 -16.83 -1.94 -14.62
N HIS A 365 -17.31 -3.01 -15.27
CA HIS A 365 -16.49 -3.88 -16.15
C HIS A 365 -15.67 -3.09 -17.18
N ALA A 366 -16.18 -1.93 -17.62
CA ALA A 366 -15.50 -0.98 -18.52
C ALA A 366 -14.21 -0.35 -17.95
N SER A 367 -14.04 -0.39 -16.63
CA SER A 367 -12.93 0.21 -15.89
C SER A 367 -12.02 -0.80 -15.18
N LEU A 368 -12.43 -2.07 -15.17
CA LEU A 368 -11.73 -3.14 -14.47
C LEU A 368 -10.64 -3.80 -15.33
N PRO A 369 -9.67 -4.48 -14.68
CA PRO A 369 -8.74 -5.37 -15.36
C PRO A 369 -9.46 -6.45 -16.17
N ALA A 370 -8.79 -6.96 -17.21
CA ALA A 370 -9.31 -8.02 -18.07
C ALA A 370 -9.15 -9.42 -17.46
N GLY A 371 -8.26 -9.58 -16.47
CA GLY A 371 -8.07 -10.84 -15.77
C GLY A 371 -7.35 -10.67 -14.43
N PHE A 372 -7.49 -11.69 -13.59
CA PHE A 372 -6.97 -11.76 -12.24
C PHE A 372 -6.28 -13.11 -12.02
N ILE A 373 -5.14 -13.07 -11.33
CA ILE A 373 -4.46 -14.26 -10.85
C ILE A 373 -4.28 -14.12 -9.35
N VAL A 374 -4.79 -15.10 -8.60
CA VAL A 374 -4.75 -15.13 -7.14
C VAL A 374 -4.14 -16.43 -6.65
N SER A 375 -3.55 -16.39 -5.45
CA SER A 375 -2.81 -17.52 -4.87
C SER A 375 -3.67 -18.65 -4.33
N ASP A 376 -4.95 -18.42 -4.05
CA ASP A 376 -5.79 -19.35 -3.29
C ASP A 376 -7.29 -19.20 -3.57
N LYS A 377 -8.07 -20.23 -3.21
CA LYS A 377 -9.54 -20.23 -3.39
C LYS A 377 -10.25 -19.20 -2.51
N HIS A 378 -9.67 -18.83 -1.36
CA HIS A 378 -10.22 -17.78 -0.51
C HIS A 378 -10.27 -16.45 -1.26
N SER A 379 -9.16 -16.07 -1.87
CA SER A 379 -9.02 -14.87 -2.70
C SER A 379 -9.94 -14.90 -3.92
N ALA A 380 -10.09 -16.06 -4.56
CA ALA A 380 -11.03 -16.22 -5.67
C ALA A 380 -12.49 -16.00 -5.23
N ARG A 381 -12.88 -16.51 -4.05
CA ARG A 381 -14.20 -16.25 -3.46
C ARG A 381 -14.39 -14.77 -3.16
N LEU A 382 -13.40 -14.09 -2.57
CA LEU A 382 -13.47 -12.66 -2.32
C LEU A 382 -13.66 -11.85 -3.62
N LEU A 383 -12.93 -12.18 -4.69
CA LEU A 383 -13.15 -11.54 -6.00
C LEU A 383 -14.57 -11.80 -6.54
N SER A 384 -15.10 -13.01 -6.34
CA SER A 384 -16.45 -13.38 -6.74
C SER A 384 -17.52 -12.62 -5.95
N GLU A 385 -17.31 -12.43 -4.64
CA GLU A 385 -18.16 -11.60 -3.77
C GLU A 385 -18.13 -10.12 -4.18
N TRP A 386 -17.00 -9.66 -4.75
CA TRP A 386 -16.90 -8.35 -5.40
C TRP A 386 -17.48 -8.32 -6.82
N GLY A 387 -18.14 -9.39 -7.25
CA GLY A 387 -18.83 -9.51 -8.54
C GLY A 387 -17.94 -9.88 -9.72
N VAL A 388 -16.65 -10.16 -9.52
CA VAL A 388 -15.75 -10.57 -10.62
C VAL A 388 -16.16 -11.96 -11.14
N PRO A 389 -16.39 -12.14 -12.45
CA PRO A 389 -16.73 -13.43 -13.01
C PRO A 389 -15.61 -14.46 -12.84
N ASN A 390 -15.98 -15.70 -12.54
CA ASN A 390 -15.03 -16.79 -12.28
C ASN A 390 -14.07 -17.04 -13.45
N GLU A 391 -14.54 -16.86 -14.69
CA GLU A 391 -13.73 -17.01 -15.89
C GLU A 391 -12.59 -15.99 -16.00
N MET A 392 -12.68 -14.86 -15.30
CA MET A 392 -11.59 -13.87 -15.23
C MET A 392 -10.56 -14.20 -14.16
N VAL A 393 -10.86 -15.14 -13.26
CA VAL A 393 -9.99 -15.49 -12.12
C VAL A 393 -9.26 -16.79 -12.41
N ALA A 394 -7.94 -16.73 -12.40
CA ALA A 394 -7.09 -17.91 -12.45
C ALA A 394 -6.39 -18.11 -11.10
N LEU A 395 -6.25 -19.37 -10.70
CA LEU A 395 -5.50 -19.77 -9.52
C LEU A 395 -4.04 -20.03 -9.90
N GLY A 396 -3.11 -19.36 -9.24
CA GLY A 396 -1.68 -19.53 -9.45
C GLY A 396 -0.89 -19.15 -8.21
N SER A 397 -0.08 -20.06 -7.69
CA SER A 397 0.75 -19.83 -6.51
C SER A 397 2.20 -19.57 -6.91
N ARG A 398 2.81 -18.57 -6.26
CA ARG A 398 4.24 -18.25 -6.40
C ARG A 398 5.12 -19.34 -5.77
N GLU A 399 4.59 -20.08 -4.80
CA GLU A 399 5.36 -20.79 -3.77
C GLU A 399 5.06 -22.30 -3.76
N LEU A 400 4.78 -22.88 -4.94
CA LEU A 400 4.53 -24.32 -5.11
C LEU A 400 5.68 -25.27 -4.73
N MET A 401 6.57 -24.84 -3.85
CA MET A 401 7.72 -25.56 -3.33
C MET A 401 7.68 -25.76 -1.81
N VAL A 402 6.74 -25.14 -1.06
CA VAL A 402 6.80 -25.19 0.42
C VAL A 402 5.72 -26.08 1.05
N ASP A 403 4.63 -26.38 0.33
CA ASP A 403 3.54 -27.21 0.84
C ASP A 403 3.97 -28.64 1.22
N ASP A 404 5.16 -29.08 0.79
CA ASP A 404 5.71 -30.41 1.08
C ASP A 404 6.88 -30.43 2.09
N MET A 405 7.32 -29.29 2.63
CA MET A 405 8.36 -29.30 3.66
C MET A 405 7.75 -29.57 5.04
N ALA A 406 7.86 -30.83 5.49
CA ALA A 406 7.68 -31.16 6.89
C ALA A 406 8.56 -30.23 7.74
N ILE A 407 7.96 -29.46 8.64
CA ILE A 407 8.71 -28.74 9.67
C ILE A 407 9.21 -29.82 10.62
N ALA A 408 10.44 -30.28 10.40
CA ALA A 408 11.06 -31.28 11.25
C ALA A 408 11.34 -30.68 12.64
N ALA A 409 11.29 -31.54 13.66
CA ALA A 409 11.75 -31.16 14.98
C ALA A 409 13.23 -30.74 14.88
N PRO A 410 13.58 -29.56 15.41
CA PRO A 410 14.95 -29.09 15.37
C PRO A 410 15.85 -29.93 16.29
N HIS A 411 17.14 -30.01 15.94
CA HIS A 411 18.13 -30.60 16.85
C HIS A 411 18.14 -29.81 18.17
N PRO A 412 18.23 -30.46 19.35
CA PRO A 412 18.15 -29.79 20.65
C PRO A 412 19.17 -28.65 20.85
N GLU A 413 20.33 -28.74 20.19
CA GLU A 413 21.39 -27.73 20.25
C GLU A 413 21.30 -26.65 19.17
N ALA A 414 20.28 -26.71 18.29
CA ALA A 414 20.17 -25.80 17.18
C ALA A 414 19.73 -24.41 17.65
N LEU A 415 20.53 -23.37 17.35
CA LEU A 415 20.19 -22.02 17.75
C LEU A 415 18.89 -21.52 17.09
N PRO A 416 18.03 -20.82 17.82
CA PRO A 416 16.86 -20.16 17.23
C PRO A 416 17.30 -19.00 16.32
N VAL A 417 16.45 -18.67 15.36
CA VAL A 417 16.67 -17.56 14.42
C VAL A 417 15.65 -16.46 14.71
N LEU A 418 16.15 -15.26 14.98
CA LEU A 418 15.34 -14.05 15.05
C LEU A 418 15.40 -13.34 13.71
N LEU A 419 14.28 -13.30 12.98
CA LEU A 419 14.17 -12.62 11.69
C LEU A 419 13.40 -11.31 11.85
N VAL A 420 14.07 -10.17 11.67
CA VAL A 420 13.44 -8.85 11.73
C VAL A 420 13.08 -8.37 10.33
N LEU A 421 11.78 -8.21 10.08
CA LEU A 421 11.21 -7.70 8.84
C LEU A 421 10.98 -6.19 8.96
N LEU A 422 11.93 -5.41 8.45
CA LEU A 422 11.89 -3.95 8.56
C LEU A 422 10.84 -3.33 7.63
N ASP A 423 10.27 -2.21 8.06
CA ASP A 423 9.24 -1.48 7.31
C ASP A 423 9.83 -0.28 6.55
N ASN A 424 10.12 0.80 7.26
CA ASN A 424 10.57 2.06 6.66
C ASN A 424 11.51 2.83 7.59
N ALA A 425 12.27 3.78 7.04
CA ALA A 425 13.31 4.51 7.77
C ALA A 425 12.86 5.24 9.05
N MET A 426 11.56 5.51 9.23
CA MET A 426 11.03 6.14 10.46
C MET A 426 10.75 5.12 11.56
N ASN A 427 10.20 3.95 11.21
CA ASN A 427 9.66 2.99 12.18
C ASN A 427 10.67 1.89 12.50
N SER A 428 11.48 1.51 11.51
CA SER A 428 12.48 0.44 11.63
C SER A 428 13.48 0.65 12.78
N PRO A 429 14.03 1.87 13.03
CA PRO A 429 14.94 2.07 14.17
C PRO A 429 14.26 1.92 15.54
N ALA A 430 13.01 2.39 15.67
CA ALA A 430 12.26 2.24 16.92
C ALA A 430 11.90 0.76 17.18
N MET A 431 11.47 0.06 16.12
CA MET A 431 11.20 -1.37 16.16
C MET A 431 12.42 -2.18 16.58
N LEU A 432 13.57 -1.94 15.93
CA LEU A 432 14.80 -2.65 16.26
C LEU A 432 15.24 -2.34 17.70
N SER A 433 15.15 -1.09 18.13
CA SER A 433 15.45 -0.70 19.52
C SER A 433 14.57 -1.43 20.53
N ASP A 434 13.26 -1.48 20.29
CA ASP A 434 12.30 -2.17 21.17
C ASP A 434 12.62 -3.67 21.25
N ILE A 435 12.90 -4.31 20.11
CA ILE A 435 13.27 -5.73 20.08
C ILE A 435 14.57 -5.96 20.85
N LEU A 436 15.65 -5.27 20.49
CA LEU A 436 16.97 -5.47 21.10
C LEU A 436 16.98 -5.21 22.61
N THR A 437 16.22 -4.21 23.08
CA THR A 437 16.14 -3.87 24.52
C THR A 437 15.35 -4.90 25.33
N ASN A 438 14.42 -5.62 24.69
CA ASN A 438 13.56 -6.61 25.35
C ASN A 438 14.02 -8.06 25.10
N LEU A 439 15.13 -8.27 24.40
CA LEU A 439 15.72 -9.60 24.25
C LEU A 439 16.34 -10.08 25.57
N PRO A 440 16.21 -11.37 25.92
CA PRO A 440 16.91 -11.91 27.07
C PRO A 440 18.43 -11.79 26.89
N THR A 441 19.14 -11.33 27.92
CA THR A 441 20.57 -10.99 27.84
C THR A 441 21.49 -12.18 27.62
N ASP A 442 21.08 -13.37 28.08
CA ASP A 442 21.89 -14.60 28.03
C ASP A 442 21.52 -15.51 26.85
N LEU A 443 20.60 -15.08 26.00
CA LEU A 443 20.07 -15.87 24.90
C LEU A 443 21.06 -15.93 23.73
N ARG A 444 21.35 -17.13 23.25
CA ARG A 444 22.06 -17.34 21.99
C ARG A 444 21.05 -17.50 20.85
N TYR A 445 21.20 -16.69 19.81
CA TYR A 445 20.34 -16.71 18.63
C TYR A 445 21.10 -16.21 17.40
N THR A 446 20.61 -16.55 16.21
CA THR A 446 21.06 -15.93 14.96
C THR A 446 20.13 -14.78 14.59
N LEU A 447 20.66 -13.57 14.44
CA LEU A 447 19.90 -12.40 13.99
C LEU A 447 19.95 -12.27 12.47
N ARG A 448 18.79 -12.26 11.82
CA ARG A 448 18.64 -11.98 10.39
C ARG A 448 17.80 -10.72 10.21
N ILE A 449 18.23 -9.82 9.33
CA ILE A 449 17.51 -8.57 9.06
C ILE A 449 17.18 -8.47 7.58
N ARG A 450 15.88 -8.33 7.29
CA ARG A 450 15.39 -8.14 5.93
C ARG A 450 14.80 -6.76 5.78
N ALA A 451 15.47 -5.91 4.99
CA ALA A 451 14.98 -4.58 4.67
C ALA A 451 13.89 -4.62 3.58
N ASN A 452 12.98 -3.65 3.63
CA ASN A 452 12.09 -3.36 2.51
C ASN A 452 12.94 -2.92 1.29
N PRO A 453 12.77 -3.51 0.09
CA PRO A 453 13.58 -3.13 -1.08
C PRO A 453 13.53 -1.63 -1.45
N VAL A 454 12.46 -0.93 -1.03
CA VAL A 454 12.30 0.51 -1.22
C VAL A 454 13.15 1.32 -0.22
N TRP A 455 13.37 0.76 0.97
CA TRP A 455 14.17 1.33 2.07
C TRP A 455 15.32 0.36 2.43
N PRO A 456 16.29 0.17 1.54
CA PRO A 456 17.44 -0.67 1.81
C PRO A 456 18.27 -0.15 3.00
N MET A 457 19.07 -1.03 3.60
CA MET A 457 19.82 -0.77 4.84
C MET A 457 20.72 0.48 4.76
N ASP A 458 21.36 0.71 3.62
CA ASP A 458 22.22 1.88 3.34
C ASP A 458 21.48 3.23 3.44
N LYS A 459 20.15 3.22 3.33
CA LYS A 459 19.29 4.41 3.51
C LYS A 459 18.79 4.59 4.94
N MET A 460 19.26 3.80 5.89
CA MET A 460 18.84 3.82 7.30
C MET A 460 20.05 3.89 8.25
N PRO A 461 20.80 5.01 8.28
CA PRO A 461 22.04 5.11 9.06
C PRO A 461 21.83 4.96 10.57
N ALA A 462 20.71 5.46 11.12
CA ALA A 462 20.37 5.27 12.53
C ALA A 462 20.20 3.78 12.90
N LEU A 463 19.65 2.99 11.97
CA LEU A 463 19.50 1.55 12.14
C LEU A 463 20.85 0.83 12.03
N MET A 464 21.72 1.27 11.10
CA MET A 464 23.08 0.72 10.99
C MET A 464 23.91 0.97 12.26
N ALA A 465 23.78 2.15 12.88
CA ALA A 465 24.43 2.47 14.14
C ALA A 465 23.94 1.56 15.29
N GLN A 466 22.66 1.21 15.34
CA GLN A 466 22.12 0.28 16.34
C GLN A 466 22.64 -1.17 16.18
N LEU A 467 23.14 -1.52 14.99
CA LEU A 467 23.68 -2.85 14.69
C LEU A 467 25.21 -2.91 14.85
N GLU A 468 25.86 -1.80 15.16
CA GLU A 468 27.29 -1.77 15.40
C GLU A 468 27.65 -2.65 16.61
N GLY A 469 28.57 -3.60 16.43
CA GLY A 469 28.94 -4.57 17.46
C GLY A 469 27.95 -5.73 17.66
N VAL A 470 26.81 -5.74 16.96
CA VAL A 470 25.86 -6.86 16.95
C VAL A 470 26.22 -7.81 15.82
N THR A 471 26.22 -9.13 16.05
CA THR A 471 26.40 -10.12 14.97
C THR A 471 25.05 -10.38 14.29
N TRP A 472 24.95 -10.09 12.99
CA TRP A 472 23.71 -10.26 12.21
C TRP A 472 23.98 -10.56 10.73
N GLU A 473 22.98 -11.13 10.05
CA GLU A 473 23.01 -11.43 8.62
C GLU A 473 22.04 -10.56 7.82
N ASN A 474 22.50 -10.02 6.68
CA ASN A 474 21.63 -9.31 5.75
C ASN A 474 20.82 -10.31 4.90
N ALA A 475 19.51 -10.30 5.11
CA ALA A 475 18.53 -11.13 4.41
C ALA A 475 17.73 -10.35 3.34
N THR A 476 18.11 -9.10 3.05
CA THR A 476 17.44 -8.25 2.07
C THR A 476 17.56 -8.83 0.66
N GLY A 477 16.43 -8.95 -0.06
CA GLY A 477 16.40 -9.39 -1.46
C GLY A 477 16.52 -10.91 -1.68
N LYS A 478 16.87 -11.69 -0.65
CA LYS A 478 16.95 -13.16 -0.75
C LYS A 478 15.57 -13.82 -0.87
N PRO A 479 15.44 -15.02 -1.45
CA PRO A 479 14.24 -15.84 -1.30
C PRO A 479 13.93 -16.13 0.18
N LEU A 480 12.67 -16.39 0.53
CA LEU A 480 12.29 -16.57 1.95
C LEU A 480 12.65 -17.96 2.45
N GLU A 481 12.62 -18.96 1.58
CA GLU A 481 13.11 -20.32 1.79
C GLU A 481 14.59 -20.35 2.21
N ASP A 482 15.40 -19.39 1.75
CA ASP A 482 16.81 -19.26 2.13
C ASP A 482 17.01 -18.46 3.43
N VAL A 483 15.98 -17.73 3.88
CA VAL A 483 16.05 -16.80 5.01
C VAL A 483 15.37 -17.36 6.25
N VAL A 484 14.30 -18.13 6.08
CA VAL A 484 13.55 -18.79 7.14
C VAL A 484 14.16 -20.17 7.35
N THR A 485 14.56 -20.44 8.59
CA THR A 485 14.88 -21.80 9.03
C THR A 485 13.60 -22.42 9.61
N PRO A 486 12.96 -23.39 8.92
CA PRO A 486 11.66 -23.92 9.35
C PRO A 486 11.71 -24.47 10.78
N GLY A 487 10.69 -24.16 11.59
CA GLY A 487 10.56 -24.67 12.96
C GLY A 487 11.49 -24.01 13.98
N ARG A 488 12.34 -23.07 13.55
CA ARG A 488 13.36 -22.41 14.39
C ARG A 488 13.35 -20.89 14.27
N THR A 489 12.49 -20.33 13.43
CA THR A 489 12.50 -18.89 13.14
C THR A 489 11.34 -18.20 13.82
N LEU A 490 11.64 -17.17 14.62
CA LEU A 490 10.67 -16.16 15.04
C LEU A 490 10.82 -14.95 14.11
N ALA A 491 9.86 -14.75 13.21
CA ALA A 491 9.77 -13.57 12.39
C ALA A 491 9.04 -12.45 13.16
N ILE A 492 9.59 -11.24 13.16
CA ILE A 492 8.97 -10.06 13.76
C ILE A 492 8.74 -9.01 12.69
N THR A 493 7.53 -8.47 12.65
CA THR A 493 7.14 -7.41 11.71
C THR A 493 6.19 -6.43 12.38
N PRO A 494 6.14 -5.14 11.98
CA PRO A 494 5.11 -4.26 12.52
C PRO A 494 3.72 -4.64 11.96
N CYS A 495 3.60 -4.84 10.64
CA CYS A 495 2.38 -5.34 9.99
C CYS A 495 2.61 -5.77 8.51
N SER A 496 3.79 -6.28 8.15
CA SER A 496 4.11 -6.59 6.75
C SER A 496 3.42 -7.87 6.28
N GLY A 497 2.83 -7.85 5.08
CA GLY A 497 2.37 -9.07 4.42
C GLY A 497 3.47 -10.09 4.13
N VAL A 498 4.76 -9.71 4.20
CA VAL A 498 5.89 -10.66 4.17
C VAL A 498 5.88 -11.60 5.39
N GLY A 499 5.26 -11.20 6.50
CA GLY A 499 5.13 -12.05 7.69
C GLY A 499 4.36 -13.34 7.38
N ALA A 500 3.26 -13.25 6.62
CA ALA A 500 2.50 -14.41 6.17
C ALA A 500 3.35 -15.35 5.29
N ASP A 501 4.14 -14.76 4.38
CA ASP A 501 5.07 -15.51 3.53
C ASP A 501 6.13 -16.26 4.40
N CYS A 502 6.63 -15.65 5.49
CA CYS A 502 7.52 -16.33 6.44
C CYS A 502 6.87 -17.51 7.17
N VAL A 503 5.58 -17.40 7.52
CA VAL A 503 4.82 -18.46 8.20
C VAL A 503 4.63 -19.66 7.28
N ARG A 504 4.39 -19.41 5.98
CA ARG A 504 4.39 -20.47 4.96
C ARG A 504 5.72 -21.20 4.91
N CYS A 505 6.84 -20.48 5.01
CA CYS A 505 8.19 -21.07 5.14
C CYS A 505 8.48 -21.71 6.52
N GLY A 506 7.50 -21.78 7.42
CA GLY A 506 7.61 -22.45 8.72
C GLY A 506 8.23 -21.61 9.83
N ALA A 507 8.09 -20.28 9.77
CA ALA A 507 8.38 -19.39 10.90
C ALA A 507 7.16 -19.23 11.83
N ALA A 508 7.41 -18.99 13.11
CA ALA A 508 6.46 -18.34 14.00
C ALA A 508 6.45 -16.83 13.72
N LEU A 509 5.30 -16.17 13.85
CA LEU A 509 5.16 -14.75 13.55
C LEU A 509 4.70 -13.94 14.77
N LEU A 510 5.42 -12.86 15.04
CA LEU A 510 5.07 -11.83 16.00
C LEU A 510 4.86 -10.49 15.30
N SER A 511 3.65 -9.95 15.39
CA SER A 511 3.26 -8.67 14.81
C SER A 511 3.24 -7.57 15.86
N LEU A 512 3.86 -6.42 15.57
CA LEU A 512 3.94 -5.25 16.47
C LEU A 512 3.10 -4.09 15.90
N PRO A 513 1.76 -4.20 15.88
CA PRO A 513 0.89 -3.22 15.23
C PRO A 513 1.03 -1.79 15.78
N TYR A 514 1.41 -1.64 17.05
CA TYR A 514 1.61 -0.32 17.68
C TYR A 514 2.78 0.48 17.06
N LEU A 515 3.59 -0.15 16.21
CA LEU A 515 4.68 0.49 15.46
C LEU A 515 4.32 0.85 14.02
N SER A 516 3.07 0.65 13.59
CA SER A 516 2.64 0.96 12.23
C SER A 516 1.22 1.53 12.14
N SER A 517 1.10 2.69 11.49
CA SER A 517 -0.20 3.29 11.14
C SER A 517 -1.05 2.42 10.22
N ASN A 518 -0.44 1.47 9.51
CA ASN A 518 -1.13 0.61 8.56
C ASN A 518 -1.62 -0.68 9.21
N ALA A 519 -1.29 -0.94 10.48
CA ALA A 519 -1.64 -2.19 11.14
C ALA A 519 -3.15 -2.46 11.20
N PRO A 520 -4.04 -1.49 11.48
CA PRO A 520 -5.49 -1.74 11.43
C PRO A 520 -5.96 -2.20 10.05
N ALA A 521 -5.35 -1.67 8.97
CA ALA A 521 -5.67 -2.07 7.59
C ALA A 521 -5.17 -3.47 7.22
N HIS A 522 -4.33 -4.08 8.06
CA HIS A 522 -3.80 -5.42 7.88
C HIS A 522 -4.29 -6.41 8.95
N ALA A 523 -5.22 -5.99 9.82
CA ALA A 523 -5.61 -6.74 11.02
C ALA A 523 -5.99 -8.20 10.74
N ASP A 524 -6.78 -8.50 9.69
CA ASP A 524 -7.14 -9.90 9.36
C ASP A 524 -5.92 -10.76 9.08
N VAL A 525 -4.96 -10.21 8.33
CA VAL A 525 -3.73 -10.92 7.99
C VAL A 525 -2.95 -11.15 9.28
N LEU A 526 -2.86 -10.15 10.15
CA LEU A 526 -2.18 -10.30 11.44
C LEU A 526 -2.87 -11.32 12.36
N GLU A 527 -4.20 -11.35 12.38
CA GLU A 527 -5.03 -12.27 13.18
C GLU A 527 -4.94 -13.73 12.67
N THR A 528 -4.78 -13.92 11.36
CA THR A 528 -4.75 -15.24 10.71
C THR A 528 -3.35 -15.83 10.55
N THR A 529 -2.28 -15.02 10.68
CA THR A 529 -0.90 -15.45 10.38
C THR A 529 0.03 -15.48 11.60
N GLY A 530 -0.36 -14.96 12.77
CA GLY A 530 0.53 -15.01 13.93
C GLY A 530 -0.08 -14.43 15.20
N ARG A 531 0.78 -14.01 16.13
CA ARG A 531 0.36 -13.27 17.33
C ARG A 531 0.56 -11.78 17.21
N ILE A 532 -0.34 -11.07 17.85
CA ILE A 532 -0.37 -9.62 17.92
C ILE A 532 0.17 -9.20 19.28
N CYS A 533 1.20 -8.35 19.26
CA CYS A 533 1.79 -7.76 20.46
C CYS A 533 1.38 -6.30 20.55
N LEU A 534 0.53 -5.95 21.51
CA LEU A 534 -0.04 -4.60 21.62
C LEU A 534 0.84 -3.63 22.41
N ASP A 535 1.80 -4.15 23.19
CA ASP A 535 2.68 -3.36 24.04
C ASP A 535 4.05 -4.02 24.27
N ARG A 536 4.96 -3.29 24.93
CA ARG A 536 6.32 -3.74 25.23
C ARG A 536 6.41 -4.82 26.31
N PRO A 537 5.65 -4.76 27.42
CA PRO A 537 5.65 -5.86 28.39
C PRO A 537 5.31 -7.21 27.74
N THR A 538 4.32 -7.22 26.85
CA THR A 538 3.96 -8.39 26.07
C THR A 538 5.10 -8.77 25.10
N LEU A 539 5.81 -7.81 24.52
CA LEU A 539 6.94 -8.08 23.62
C LEU A 539 8.03 -8.88 24.33
N ALA A 540 8.45 -8.44 25.52
CA ALA A 540 9.45 -9.16 26.32
C ALA A 540 9.02 -10.60 26.63
N GLN A 541 7.73 -10.80 26.97
CA GLN A 541 7.19 -12.14 27.21
C GLN A 541 7.20 -12.99 25.93
N GLN A 542 6.85 -12.44 24.77
CA GLN A 542 6.83 -13.18 23.51
C GLN A 542 8.26 -13.48 23.00
N LEU A 543 9.24 -12.61 23.25
CA LEU A 543 10.63 -12.84 22.87
C LEU A 543 11.28 -14.00 23.63
N ARG A 544 10.80 -14.32 24.84
CA ARG A 544 11.23 -15.53 25.58
C ARG A 544 10.91 -16.84 24.85
N LEU A 545 10.06 -16.83 23.82
CA LEU A 545 9.86 -18.00 22.96
C LEU A 545 11.18 -18.48 22.33
N LEU A 546 12.17 -17.59 22.16
CA LEU A 546 13.48 -17.96 21.67
C LEU A 546 14.30 -18.79 22.69
N GLU A 547 13.98 -18.75 24.00
CA GLU A 547 14.70 -19.49 25.04
C GLU A 547 14.45 -21.00 24.96
N ASP A 548 13.30 -21.42 24.41
CA ASP A 548 12.91 -22.82 24.26
C ASP A 548 12.60 -23.15 22.80
N THR A 549 13.54 -23.86 22.18
CA THR A 549 13.45 -24.26 20.78
C THR A 549 12.27 -25.22 20.53
N ALA A 550 11.86 -26.03 21.51
CA ALA A 550 10.69 -26.90 21.38
C ALA A 550 9.39 -26.09 21.37
N SER A 551 9.26 -25.11 22.27
CA SER A 551 8.13 -24.16 22.26
C SER A 551 8.08 -23.34 20.98
N LEU A 552 9.23 -22.86 20.48
CA LEU A 552 9.30 -22.14 19.20
C LEU A 552 8.86 -23.03 18.03
N HIS A 553 9.31 -24.29 18.01
CA HIS A 553 8.91 -25.25 16.99
C HIS A 553 7.41 -25.54 17.02
N ALA A 554 6.86 -25.85 18.19
CA ALA A 554 5.42 -26.03 18.39
C ALA A 554 4.64 -24.80 17.90
N ARG A 555 5.21 -23.61 18.12
CA ARG A 555 4.58 -22.38 17.67
C ARG A 555 4.65 -22.17 16.15
N CYS A 556 5.75 -22.53 15.50
CA CYS A 556 5.83 -22.51 14.04
C CYS A 556 4.76 -23.42 13.42
N LEU A 557 4.50 -24.58 14.03
CA LEU A 557 3.42 -25.48 13.62
C LEU A 557 2.04 -24.82 13.84
N GLU A 558 1.77 -24.26 15.02
CA GLU A 558 0.48 -23.59 15.33
C GLU A 558 0.18 -22.45 14.33
N ASP A 559 1.14 -21.56 14.10
CA ASP A 559 0.96 -20.41 13.20
C ASP A 559 0.76 -20.89 11.74
N ARG A 560 1.48 -21.94 11.29
CA ARG A 560 1.28 -22.53 9.96
C ARG A 560 -0.08 -23.21 9.82
N ASP A 561 -0.51 -23.97 10.82
CA ASP A 561 -1.80 -24.67 10.79
C ASP A 561 -2.96 -23.66 10.77
N ARG A 562 -2.84 -22.57 11.55
CA ARG A 562 -3.81 -21.45 11.52
C ARG A 562 -3.85 -20.78 10.15
N LEU A 563 -2.68 -20.50 9.56
CA LEU A 563 -2.62 -19.93 8.22
C LEU A 563 -3.26 -20.89 7.21
N THR A 564 -2.87 -22.17 7.20
CA THR A 564 -3.40 -23.19 6.30
C THR A 564 -4.91 -23.36 6.43
N ALA A 565 -5.46 -23.32 7.65
CA ALA A 565 -6.90 -23.35 7.85
C ALA A 565 -7.64 -22.14 7.25
N SER A 566 -6.94 -21.02 7.04
CA SER A 566 -7.48 -19.78 6.47
C SER A 566 -7.29 -19.65 4.95
N ILE A 567 -6.34 -20.37 4.35
CA ILE A 567 -6.03 -20.30 2.91
C ILE A 567 -5.99 -21.67 2.24
N ASP A 568 -6.56 -21.76 1.04
CA ASP A 568 -6.54 -22.97 0.21
C ASP A 568 -5.68 -22.70 -1.04
N PRO A 569 -4.36 -22.97 -0.99
CA PRO A 569 -3.41 -22.55 -2.00
C PRO A 569 -3.67 -23.21 -3.37
N ALA A 570 -3.31 -22.50 -4.42
CA ALA A 570 -3.41 -22.99 -5.79
C ALA A 570 -2.32 -24.03 -6.07
N PRO A 571 -2.66 -25.23 -6.59
CA PRO A 571 -1.69 -26.27 -6.94
C PRO A 571 -0.92 -25.96 -8.25
N ARG A 572 -1.23 -24.83 -8.90
CA ARG A 572 -0.70 -24.45 -10.22
C ARG A 572 0.38 -23.35 -10.13
N PRO A 573 1.54 -23.50 -10.80
CA PRO A 573 2.57 -22.47 -10.83
C PRO A 573 2.04 -21.12 -11.30
N LEU A 574 2.51 -20.04 -10.66
CA LEU A 574 2.08 -18.68 -10.97
C LEU A 574 2.29 -18.32 -12.44
N ILE A 575 3.42 -18.74 -13.03
CA ILE A 575 3.73 -18.49 -14.43
C ILE A 575 2.71 -19.16 -15.37
N ASP A 576 2.34 -20.41 -15.11
CA ASP A 576 1.38 -21.12 -15.94
C ASP A 576 0.02 -20.43 -15.89
N ALA A 577 -0.41 -19.96 -14.72
CA ALA A 577 -1.64 -19.20 -14.57
C ALA A 577 -1.62 -17.88 -15.38
N VAL A 578 -0.45 -17.23 -15.47
CA VAL A 578 -0.23 -16.07 -16.33
C VAL A 578 -0.33 -16.44 -17.80
N GLU A 579 0.40 -17.46 -18.27
CA GLU A 579 0.39 -17.89 -19.68
C GLU A 579 -1.04 -18.22 -20.14
N ALA A 580 -1.81 -18.98 -19.34
CA ALA A 580 -3.19 -19.29 -19.70
C ALA A 580 -4.13 -18.07 -19.79
N GLN A 581 -3.90 -17.02 -18.99
CA GLN A 581 -4.68 -15.78 -19.13
C GLN A 581 -4.26 -14.98 -20.36
N LEU A 582 -2.96 -14.95 -20.67
CA LEU A 582 -2.47 -14.30 -21.89
C LEU A 582 -3.02 -15.00 -23.15
N ASP A 583 -3.06 -16.34 -23.15
CA ASP A 583 -3.64 -17.12 -24.24
C ASP A 583 -5.13 -16.80 -24.45
N ARG A 584 -5.90 -16.63 -23.37
CA ARG A 584 -7.32 -16.22 -23.46
C ARG A 584 -7.48 -14.86 -24.12
N PHE A 585 -6.60 -13.91 -23.82
CA PHE A 585 -6.63 -12.58 -24.45
C PHE A 585 -6.33 -12.67 -25.95
N ALA A 586 -5.39 -13.52 -26.37
CA ALA A 586 -5.03 -13.69 -27.77
C ALA A 586 -6.15 -14.33 -28.61
N HIS A 587 -6.94 -15.24 -28.04
CA HIS A 587 -7.99 -15.99 -28.74
C HIS A 587 -9.39 -15.35 -28.64
N GLY A 588 -9.48 -14.06 -28.29
CA GLY A 588 -10.72 -13.29 -28.42
C GLY A 588 -11.87 -13.71 -27.50
N SER A 589 -11.59 -14.47 -26.44
CA SER A 589 -12.57 -14.79 -25.39
C SER A 589 -12.77 -13.60 -24.46
N GLN A 590 -13.08 -12.42 -25.01
CA GLN A 590 -13.60 -11.32 -24.18
C GLN A 590 -15.06 -11.65 -23.87
N PRO A 591 -15.50 -11.54 -22.60
CA PRO A 591 -16.89 -11.76 -22.27
C PRO A 591 -17.74 -10.79 -23.09
N SER A 592 -18.70 -11.35 -23.82
CA SER A 592 -19.72 -10.57 -24.51
C SER A 592 -20.37 -9.62 -23.49
N PRO A 593 -20.51 -8.32 -23.80
CA PRO A 593 -21.34 -7.47 -22.97
C PRO A 593 -22.77 -8.05 -23.00
N ARG A 594 -23.29 -8.41 -21.82
CA ARG A 594 -24.73 -8.58 -21.60
C ARG A 594 -25.21 -7.43 -20.77
#